data_AF-A0A1F7VG49-F1
#
_entry.id   AF-A0A1F7VG49-F1
#
_cell.length_a   1.000
_cell.length_b   1.000
_cell.length_c   1.000
_cell.angle_alpha   90.00
_cell.angle_beta   90.00
_cell.angle_gamma   90.00
#
_symmetry.space_group_name_H-M   'P 1'
#
loop_
_entity.id
_entity.type
_entity.pdbx_description
1 polymer ?
#
loop_
_entity_poly.entity_id
_entity_poly.type
_entity_poly.pdbx_seq_one_letter_code
_entity_poly.pdbx_strand_id
1 'polypeptide(L)'
;MANIDIRKKRGLSSANARWVRQSGHNDALEFAIAIGLPRDYQNNPKAKKDVIDLSGDAHSVKSGQKKWQIFLYGLGRFESDDAFRAMNGIGDLLIQCIKSFPESFAEYQANKTAAKKRLRVHMRALMEKLRERSRLRAFFNKSLFNGGEVNYLTVKHESIFHIFLNTDVVEVLSVNLEVTNSRAISTGQFAEQKVIFKYDGFNLGELEMRNDSRIHYREIRFNMVKPKVTALLLDKMPVTAMFNGKVMVHGNASKKFGRWVKRRMPVVKG
;
A
#
# COMPACT_ATOMS: atom_id res chain seq x y z
N MET A 1 -44.96 -7.52 -4.51
CA MET A 1 -43.90 -6.84 -5.30
C MET A 1 -42.60 -6.96 -4.53
N ALA A 2 -41.61 -7.65 -5.08
CA ALA A 2 -40.33 -7.87 -4.41
C ALA A 2 -39.55 -6.55 -4.33
N ASN A 3 -39.28 -6.10 -3.11
CA ASN A 3 -38.48 -4.92 -2.83
C ASN A 3 -37.02 -5.25 -3.18
N ILE A 4 -36.57 -4.86 -4.37
CA ILE A 4 -35.18 -5.03 -4.80
C ILE A 4 -34.35 -4.07 -3.97
N ASP A 5 -33.75 -4.60 -2.89
CA ASP A 5 -32.81 -3.89 -2.05
C ASP A 5 -31.56 -3.56 -2.90
N ILE A 6 -31.57 -2.38 -3.52
CA ILE A 6 -30.45 -1.85 -4.30
C ILE A 6 -29.31 -1.61 -3.32
N ARG A 7 -28.48 -2.64 -3.09
CA ARG A 7 -27.23 -2.53 -2.34
C ARG A 7 -26.45 -1.33 -2.89
N LYS A 8 -26.31 -0.28 -2.08
CA LYS A 8 -25.40 0.84 -2.36
C LYS A 8 -24.06 0.27 -2.82
N LYS A 9 -23.67 0.52 -4.07
CA LYS A 9 -22.37 0.11 -4.61
C LYS A 9 -21.28 0.68 -3.70
N ARG A 10 -20.56 -0.22 -3.01
CA ARG A 10 -19.45 0.15 -2.12
C ARG A 10 -18.19 0.56 -2.90
N GLY A 11 -18.13 0.26 -4.20
CA GLY A 11 -17.04 0.63 -5.10
C GLY A 11 -17.29 1.97 -5.81
N LEU A 12 -16.21 2.65 -6.19
CA LEU A 12 -16.29 3.84 -7.04
C LEU A 12 -16.88 3.48 -8.41
N SER A 13 -17.58 4.42 -9.04
CA SER A 13 -17.90 4.31 -10.47
C SER A 13 -16.61 4.31 -11.30
N SER A 14 -16.65 3.78 -12.53
CA SER A 14 -15.50 3.79 -13.43
C SER A 14 -14.95 5.20 -13.69
N ALA A 15 -15.85 6.19 -13.76
CA ALA A 15 -15.48 7.60 -13.90
C ALA A 15 -14.75 8.13 -12.66
N ASN A 16 -15.29 7.90 -11.46
CA ASN A 16 -14.65 8.33 -10.21
C ASN A 16 -13.30 7.61 -10.00
N ALA A 17 -13.20 6.33 -10.34
CA ALA A 17 -11.95 5.59 -10.27
C ALA A 17 -10.90 6.14 -11.25
N ARG A 18 -11.32 6.58 -12.45
CA ARG A 18 -10.44 7.27 -13.41
C ARG A 18 -9.99 8.63 -12.88
N TRP A 19 -10.90 9.42 -12.31
CA TRP A 19 -10.59 10.71 -11.71
C TRP A 19 -9.59 10.59 -10.55
N VAL A 20 -9.77 9.62 -9.66
CA VAL A 20 -8.82 9.35 -8.56
C VAL A 20 -7.43 8.98 -9.10
N ARG A 21 -7.36 8.16 -10.15
CA ARG A 21 -6.08 7.82 -10.79
C ARG A 21 -5.42 9.05 -11.42
N GLN A 22 -6.19 9.86 -12.15
CA GLN A 22 -5.68 11.08 -12.75
C GLN A 22 -5.16 12.06 -11.70
N SER A 23 -5.89 12.25 -10.60
CA SER A 23 -5.44 13.07 -9.48
C SER A 23 -4.10 12.58 -8.92
N GLY A 24 -3.92 11.26 -8.79
CA GLY A 24 -2.65 10.67 -8.36
C GLY A 24 -1.48 11.00 -9.31
N HIS A 25 -1.70 10.92 -10.63
CA HIS A 25 -0.71 11.32 -11.63
C HIS A 25 -0.40 12.81 -11.56
N ASN A 26 -1.42 13.66 -11.39
CA ASN A 26 -1.22 15.10 -11.24
C ASN A 26 -0.40 15.44 -9.99
N ASP A 27 -0.62 14.74 -8.87
CA ASP A 27 0.15 14.93 -7.64
C ASP A 27 1.61 14.44 -7.79
N ALA A 28 1.85 13.38 -8.57
CA ALA A 28 3.21 12.92 -8.88
C ALA A 28 3.96 13.93 -9.77
N LEU A 29 3.28 14.49 -10.77
CA LEU A 29 3.82 15.58 -11.59
C LEU A 29 4.10 16.84 -10.76
N GLU A 30 3.19 17.24 -9.88
CA GLU A 30 3.41 18.37 -8.98
C GLU A 30 4.64 18.14 -8.09
N PHE A 31 4.79 16.93 -7.54
CA PHE A 31 5.99 16.58 -6.77
C PHE A 31 7.26 16.67 -7.61
N ALA A 32 7.25 16.11 -8.83
CA ALA A 32 8.39 16.15 -9.74
C ALA A 32 8.84 17.60 -10.03
N ILE A 33 7.87 18.48 -10.34
CA ILE A 33 8.12 19.92 -10.54
C ILE A 33 8.68 20.56 -9.26
N ALA A 34 8.10 20.23 -8.10
CA ALA A 34 8.54 20.77 -6.81
C ALA A 34 9.99 20.39 -6.45
N ILE A 35 10.53 19.32 -7.00
CA ILE A 35 11.93 18.90 -6.80
C ILE A 35 12.88 19.29 -7.96
N GLY A 36 12.38 20.08 -8.92
CA GLY A 36 13.18 20.63 -10.03
C GLY A 36 13.24 19.75 -11.28
N LEU A 37 12.31 18.80 -11.44
CA LEU A 37 12.17 18.01 -12.67
C LEU A 37 11.13 18.63 -13.61
N PRO A 38 11.29 18.49 -14.93
CA PRO A 38 10.31 19.00 -15.89
C PRO A 38 9.04 18.14 -16.02
N ARG A 39 9.11 16.86 -15.59
CA ARG A 39 8.01 15.88 -15.68
C ARG A 39 8.20 14.76 -14.65
N ASP A 40 7.12 14.03 -14.38
CA ASP A 40 7.12 12.78 -13.63
C ASP A 40 7.66 11.59 -14.45
N TYR A 41 7.80 10.43 -13.80
CA TYR A 41 8.33 9.23 -14.44
C TYR A 41 7.27 8.59 -15.35
N GLN A 42 7.52 8.56 -16.66
CA GLN A 42 6.55 8.07 -17.66
C GLN A 42 6.70 6.58 -18.03
N ASN A 43 7.56 5.84 -17.33
CA ASN A 43 7.86 4.44 -17.68
C ASN A 43 6.99 3.44 -16.91
N ASN A 44 6.85 2.25 -17.51
CA ASN A 44 6.07 1.07 -17.05
C ASN A 44 4.91 1.37 -16.08
N PRO A 45 3.65 1.45 -16.56
CA PRO A 45 2.46 1.70 -15.74
C PRO A 45 2.23 0.73 -14.58
N LYS A 46 2.95 -0.41 -14.56
CA LYS A 46 2.87 -1.43 -13.50
C LYS A 46 3.93 -1.24 -12.41
N ALA A 47 4.91 -0.36 -12.59
CA ALA A 47 5.94 -0.08 -11.60
C ALA A 47 5.37 0.74 -10.43
N LYS A 48 5.98 0.62 -9.24
CA LYS A 48 5.64 1.45 -8.06
C LYS A 48 6.41 2.77 -8.01
N LYS A 49 7.24 3.02 -9.03
CA LYS A 49 8.08 4.21 -9.15
C LYS A 49 7.27 5.29 -9.84
N ASP A 50 6.90 6.30 -9.09
CA ASP A 50 6.07 7.41 -9.58
C ASP A 50 6.96 8.58 -10.04
N VAL A 51 8.09 8.82 -9.36
CA VAL A 51 9.09 9.84 -9.69
C VAL A 51 10.50 9.28 -9.46
N ILE A 52 11.44 9.60 -10.36
CA ILE A 52 12.88 9.36 -10.16
C ILE A 52 13.54 10.72 -10.00
N ASP A 53 14.19 10.96 -8.85
CA ASP A 53 14.81 12.24 -8.58
C ASP A 53 16.13 12.46 -9.35
N LEU A 54 16.73 13.64 -9.21
CA LEU A 54 17.99 14.00 -9.87
C LEU A 54 19.20 13.22 -9.35
N SER A 55 19.06 12.48 -8.24
CA SER A 55 20.05 11.53 -7.75
C SER A 55 19.85 10.11 -8.27
N GLY A 56 18.78 9.85 -9.03
CA GLY A 56 18.41 8.52 -9.53
C GLY A 56 17.64 7.68 -8.51
N ASP A 57 17.26 8.24 -7.36
CA ASP A 57 16.47 7.55 -6.35
C ASP A 57 14.98 7.54 -6.75
N ALA A 58 14.30 6.43 -6.48
CA ALA A 58 12.90 6.27 -6.81
C ALA A 58 11.96 6.63 -5.65
N HIS A 59 10.88 7.34 -5.99
CA HIS A 59 9.81 7.70 -5.07
C HIS A 59 8.52 6.97 -5.43
N SER A 60 7.80 6.47 -4.43
CA SER A 60 6.37 6.21 -4.57
C SER A 60 5.59 7.36 -3.96
N VAL A 61 4.84 8.07 -4.79
CA VAL A 61 4.04 9.23 -4.42
C VAL A 61 2.64 8.76 -4.04
N LYS A 62 2.23 9.04 -2.80
CA LYS A 62 0.93 8.67 -2.26
C LYS A 62 0.13 9.90 -1.88
N SER A 63 -1.00 10.08 -2.56
CA SER A 63 -1.95 11.15 -2.32
C SER A 63 -3.35 10.60 -2.03
N GLY A 64 -4.38 11.41 -2.25
CA GLY A 64 -5.77 11.07 -1.94
C GLY A 64 -6.15 11.28 -0.48
N GLN A 65 -7.44 11.13 -0.17
CA GLN A 65 -8.01 11.53 1.12
C GLN A 65 -8.29 10.37 2.08
N LYS A 66 -8.66 9.20 1.55
CA LYS A 66 -9.20 8.10 2.38
C LYS A 66 -8.25 6.94 2.57
N LYS A 67 -7.83 6.31 1.47
CA LYS A 67 -7.06 5.06 1.49
C LYS A 67 -6.05 5.01 0.35
N TRP A 68 -4.93 4.35 0.60
CA TRP A 68 -4.00 3.91 -0.43
C TRP A 68 -4.27 2.44 -0.75
N GLN A 69 -4.48 2.12 -2.03
CA GLN A 69 -4.39 0.74 -2.48
C GLN A 69 -2.92 0.45 -2.75
N ILE A 70 -2.28 -0.30 -1.84
CA ILE A 70 -0.87 -0.65 -1.93
C ILE A 70 -0.66 -1.65 -3.06
N PHE A 71 -1.54 -2.65 -3.15
CA PHE A 71 -1.64 -3.50 -4.33
C PHE A 71 -3.02 -4.16 -4.45
N LEU A 72 -3.28 -4.66 -5.65
CA LEU A 72 -4.34 -5.60 -5.98
C LEU A 72 -3.73 -6.65 -6.91
N TYR A 73 -3.55 -7.86 -6.41
CA TYR A 73 -2.81 -8.91 -7.11
C TYR A 73 -3.63 -10.20 -7.24
N GLY A 74 -3.69 -10.74 -8.45
CA GLY A 74 -4.21 -12.07 -8.72
C GLY A 74 -3.17 -13.17 -8.51
N LEU A 75 -3.59 -14.41 -8.73
CA LEU A 75 -2.79 -15.62 -8.50
C LEU A 75 -1.41 -15.55 -9.17
N GLY A 76 -1.37 -15.22 -10.46
CA GLY A 76 -0.12 -15.23 -11.22
C GLY A 76 0.96 -14.31 -10.67
N ARG A 77 0.62 -13.22 -9.95
CA ARG A 77 1.62 -12.34 -9.34
C ARG A 77 2.31 -13.02 -8.15
N PHE A 78 1.60 -13.83 -7.37
CA PHE A 78 2.19 -14.54 -6.24
C PHE A 78 2.97 -15.79 -6.68
N GLU A 79 2.60 -16.39 -7.82
CA GLU A 79 3.30 -17.54 -8.39
C GLU A 79 4.59 -17.17 -9.13
N SER A 80 4.66 -15.97 -9.73
CA SER A 80 5.81 -15.53 -10.53
C SER A 80 6.80 -14.59 -9.83
N ASP A 81 6.40 -13.95 -8.73
CA ASP A 81 7.26 -12.99 -8.02
C ASP A 81 8.09 -13.70 -6.95
N ASP A 82 9.38 -13.92 -7.25
CA ASP A 82 10.30 -14.66 -6.38
C ASP A 82 10.40 -14.09 -4.97
N ALA A 83 10.21 -12.78 -4.79
CA ALA A 83 10.24 -12.19 -3.45
C ALA A 83 9.06 -12.67 -2.59
N PHE A 84 7.87 -12.87 -3.17
CA PHE A 84 6.74 -13.46 -2.44
C PHE A 84 6.95 -14.95 -2.17
N ARG A 85 7.57 -15.68 -3.10
CA ARG A 85 7.91 -17.11 -2.92
C ARG A 85 8.95 -17.31 -1.82
N ALA A 86 9.96 -16.45 -1.75
CA ALA A 86 11.02 -16.52 -0.75
C ALA A 86 10.59 -16.06 0.66
N MET A 87 9.40 -15.46 0.83
CA MET A 87 8.90 -14.96 2.12
C MET A 87 8.35 -16.07 3.05
N ASN A 88 9.11 -17.16 3.23
CA ASN A 88 8.90 -18.22 4.21
C ASN A 88 7.42 -18.61 4.41
N GLY A 89 6.75 -18.97 3.31
CA GLY A 89 5.36 -19.43 3.29
C GLY A 89 4.28 -18.34 3.32
N ILE A 90 4.62 -17.04 3.36
CA ILE A 90 3.61 -15.97 3.18
C ILE A 90 3.04 -16.01 1.76
N GLY A 91 3.88 -16.11 0.73
CA GLY A 91 3.43 -16.25 -0.67
C GLY A 91 2.50 -17.44 -0.86
N ASP A 92 2.85 -18.59 -0.28
CA ASP A 92 2.02 -19.79 -0.35
C ASP A 92 0.67 -19.59 0.34
N LEU A 93 0.64 -18.97 1.52
CA LEU A 93 -0.62 -18.68 2.21
C LEU A 93 -1.51 -17.73 1.42
N LEU A 94 -0.93 -16.73 0.73
CA LEU A 94 -1.66 -15.85 -0.18
C LEU A 94 -2.26 -16.62 -1.36
N ILE A 95 -1.49 -17.54 -1.97
CA ILE A 95 -1.99 -18.45 -3.00
C ILE A 95 -3.14 -19.31 -2.48
N GLN A 96 -3.01 -19.89 -1.28
CA GLN A 96 -4.07 -20.71 -0.67
C GLN A 96 -5.33 -19.89 -0.34
N CYS A 97 -5.18 -18.61 0.04
CA CYS A 97 -6.32 -17.70 0.20
C CYS A 97 -7.08 -17.54 -1.13
N ILE A 98 -6.37 -17.41 -2.25
CA ILE A 98 -6.99 -17.31 -3.58
C ILE A 98 -7.66 -18.62 -3.99
N LYS A 99 -7.00 -19.76 -3.74
CA LYS A 99 -7.52 -21.11 -4.05
C LYS A 99 -8.67 -21.54 -3.14
N SER A 100 -8.93 -20.83 -2.04
CA SER A 100 -10.13 -21.04 -1.21
C SER A 100 -11.43 -20.72 -1.95
N PHE A 101 -11.37 -19.92 -3.02
CA PHE A 101 -12.50 -19.52 -3.84
C PHE A 101 -12.60 -20.38 -5.10
N PRO A 102 -13.82 -20.77 -5.52
CA PRO A 102 -14.02 -21.52 -6.76
C PRO A 102 -13.57 -20.70 -7.97
N GLU A 103 -13.29 -21.34 -9.09
CA GLU A 103 -12.72 -20.67 -10.26
C GLU A 103 -13.67 -19.64 -10.87
N SER A 104 -14.96 -19.95 -10.90
CA SER A 104 -15.98 -19.05 -11.44
C SER A 104 -16.63 -18.20 -10.36
N PHE A 105 -16.95 -16.94 -10.72
CA PHE A 105 -17.72 -16.05 -9.86
C PHE A 105 -19.14 -16.59 -9.61
N ALA A 106 -19.72 -17.31 -10.58
CA ALA A 106 -21.05 -17.89 -10.48
C ALA A 106 -21.13 -18.97 -9.40
N GLU A 107 -20.17 -19.91 -9.36
CA GLU A 107 -20.07 -20.91 -8.28
C GLU A 107 -19.90 -20.27 -6.91
N TYR A 108 -19.09 -19.21 -6.83
CA TYR A 108 -18.96 -18.46 -5.58
C TYR A 108 -20.28 -17.81 -5.15
N GLN A 109 -21.06 -17.26 -6.09
CA GLN A 109 -22.38 -16.72 -5.76
C GLN A 109 -23.33 -17.79 -5.22
N ALA A 110 -23.28 -19.01 -5.76
CA ALA A 110 -24.09 -20.14 -5.33
C ALA A 110 -23.74 -20.62 -3.91
N ASN A 111 -22.45 -20.59 -3.51
CA ASN A 111 -22.03 -21.03 -2.17
C ASN A 111 -20.89 -20.18 -1.57
N LYS A 112 -21.23 -18.95 -1.17
CA LYS A 112 -20.28 -18.03 -0.52
C LYS A 112 -19.75 -18.56 0.80
N THR A 113 -20.62 -19.25 1.56
CA THR A 113 -20.31 -19.73 2.91
C THR A 113 -19.17 -20.73 2.90
N ALA A 114 -19.17 -21.68 1.96
CA ALA A 114 -18.09 -22.66 1.84
C ALA A 114 -16.73 -21.99 1.56
N ALA A 115 -16.66 -21.08 0.59
CA ALA A 115 -15.43 -20.36 0.26
C ALA A 115 -14.91 -19.53 1.44
N LYS A 116 -15.80 -18.80 2.13
CA LYS A 116 -15.43 -17.99 3.29
C LYS A 116 -14.94 -18.85 4.47
N LYS A 117 -15.54 -20.02 4.70
CA LYS A 117 -15.09 -20.97 5.74
C LYS A 117 -13.68 -21.48 5.45
N ARG A 118 -13.38 -21.86 4.19
CA ARG A 118 -12.02 -22.28 3.78
C ARG A 118 -11.00 -21.16 3.95
N LEU A 119 -11.35 -19.94 3.54
CA LEU A 119 -10.45 -18.78 3.64
C LEU A 119 -9.96 -18.53 5.08
N ARG A 120 -10.81 -18.75 6.09
CA ARG A 120 -10.49 -18.46 7.50
C ARG A 120 -9.21 -19.14 7.96
N VAL A 121 -9.01 -20.40 7.58
CA VAL A 121 -7.86 -21.20 8.00
C VAL A 121 -6.57 -20.55 7.53
N HIS A 122 -6.54 -20.14 6.26
CA HIS A 122 -5.36 -19.50 5.66
C HIS A 122 -5.16 -18.07 6.14
N MET A 123 -6.22 -17.31 6.37
CA MET A 123 -6.14 -15.95 6.92
C MET A 123 -5.62 -15.92 8.37
N ARG A 124 -5.96 -16.93 9.18
CA ARG A 124 -5.38 -17.12 10.52
C ARG A 124 -3.90 -17.43 10.44
N ALA A 125 -3.52 -18.42 9.63
CA ALA A 125 -2.12 -18.79 9.45
C ALA A 125 -1.28 -17.60 8.92
N LEU A 126 -1.85 -16.82 7.99
CA LEU A 126 -1.19 -15.64 7.43
C LEU A 126 -0.98 -14.55 8.49
N MET A 127 -1.99 -14.32 9.33
CA MET A 127 -1.90 -13.40 10.46
C MET A 127 -0.81 -13.82 11.44
N GLU A 128 -0.76 -15.11 11.83
CA GLU A 128 0.29 -15.61 12.73
C GLU A 128 1.70 -15.45 12.14
N LYS A 129 1.88 -15.71 10.84
CA LYS A 129 3.18 -15.46 10.19
C LYS A 129 3.54 -13.97 10.17
N LEU A 130 2.57 -13.10 9.94
CA LEU A 130 2.79 -11.65 9.86
C LEU A 130 2.97 -10.99 11.23
N ARG A 131 2.68 -11.67 12.35
CA ARG A 131 3.05 -11.20 13.70
C ARG A 131 4.55 -11.26 13.95
N GLU A 132 5.28 -12.12 13.25
CA GLU A 132 6.72 -12.18 13.36
C GLU A 132 7.36 -10.94 12.72
N ARG A 133 8.08 -10.14 13.51
CA ARG A 133 8.60 -8.83 13.09
C ARG A 133 9.48 -8.88 11.84
N SER A 134 10.36 -9.87 11.72
CA SER A 134 11.23 -10.08 10.56
C SER A 134 10.40 -10.26 9.27
N ARG A 135 9.34 -11.08 9.35
CA ARG A 135 8.42 -11.36 8.24
C ARG A 135 7.54 -10.17 7.91
N LEU A 136 7.08 -9.43 8.92
CA LEU A 136 6.33 -8.20 8.74
C LEU A 136 7.15 -7.13 8.02
N ARG A 137 8.43 -6.97 8.39
CA ARG A 137 9.38 -6.08 7.70
C ARG A 137 9.54 -6.48 6.24
N ALA A 138 9.81 -7.76 5.97
CA ALA A 138 9.93 -8.27 4.61
C ALA A 138 8.65 -8.03 3.78
N PHE A 139 7.49 -8.30 4.38
CA PHE A 139 6.19 -8.06 3.76
C PHE A 139 6.00 -6.58 3.42
N PHE A 140 6.27 -5.64 4.33
CA PHE A 140 6.15 -4.22 4.04
C PHE A 140 7.18 -3.73 3.03
N ASN A 141 8.43 -4.19 3.11
CA ASN A 141 9.47 -3.83 2.14
C ASN A 141 9.05 -4.25 0.71
N LYS A 142 8.51 -5.46 0.53
CA LYS A 142 7.99 -5.89 -0.76
C LYS A 142 6.71 -5.14 -1.16
N SER A 143 5.75 -5.06 -0.23
CA SER A 143 4.42 -4.55 -0.52
C SER A 143 4.39 -3.05 -0.77
N LEU A 144 5.18 -2.26 -0.06
CA LEU A 144 5.25 -0.81 -0.24
C LEU A 144 6.34 -0.41 -1.23
N PHE A 145 7.50 -1.06 -1.19
CA PHE A 145 8.71 -0.59 -1.88
C PHE A 145 9.24 -1.53 -2.96
N ASN A 146 8.45 -2.54 -3.35
CA ASN A 146 8.82 -3.59 -4.32
C ASN A 146 10.16 -4.27 -4.00
N GLY A 147 10.50 -4.44 -2.71
CA GLY A 147 11.72 -5.13 -2.29
C GLY A 147 12.95 -4.24 -2.33
N GLY A 148 12.79 -2.92 -2.21
CA GLY A 148 13.88 -1.95 -2.16
C GLY A 148 14.10 -1.18 -3.48
N GLU A 149 13.35 -1.51 -4.54
CA GLU A 149 13.41 -0.75 -5.80
C GLU A 149 12.87 0.68 -5.67
N VAL A 150 12.09 0.97 -4.63
CA VAL A 150 11.62 2.30 -4.27
C VAL A 150 12.35 2.77 -3.01
N ASN A 151 13.05 3.89 -3.12
CA ASN A 151 13.90 4.46 -2.08
C ASN A 151 13.09 5.27 -1.07
N TYR A 152 12.06 5.98 -1.52
CA TYR A 152 11.27 6.88 -0.68
C TYR A 152 9.77 6.64 -0.80
N LEU A 153 9.07 6.81 0.32
CA LEU A 153 7.63 7.08 0.35
C LEU A 153 7.45 8.60 0.41
N THR A 154 6.84 9.17 -0.61
CA THR A 154 6.46 10.59 -0.64
C THR A 154 4.96 10.70 -0.40
N VAL A 155 4.53 11.40 0.64
CA VAL A 155 3.11 11.58 0.99
C VAL A 155 2.70 13.03 0.80
N LYS A 156 1.64 13.27 0.03
CA LYS A 156 1.00 14.60 -0.02
C LYS A 156 -0.05 14.72 1.09
N HIS A 157 0.19 15.63 2.03
CA HIS A 157 -0.70 15.92 3.16
C HIS A 157 -0.76 17.44 3.37
N GLU A 158 -1.96 18.00 3.49
CA GLU A 158 -2.15 19.45 3.69
C GLU A 158 -1.38 20.32 2.68
N SER A 159 -1.38 19.90 1.41
CA SER A 159 -0.66 20.54 0.30
C SER A 159 0.87 20.56 0.41
N ILE A 160 1.45 19.85 1.39
CA ILE A 160 2.89 19.65 1.56
C ILE A 160 3.26 18.21 1.20
N PHE A 161 4.41 18.03 0.58
CA PHE A 161 5.00 16.72 0.33
C PHE A 161 5.96 16.33 1.46
N HIS A 162 5.69 15.20 2.10
CA HIS A 162 6.50 14.63 3.17
C HIS A 162 7.29 13.44 2.64
N ILE A 163 8.61 13.48 2.74
CA ILE A 163 9.51 12.44 2.23
C ILE A 163 10.06 11.60 3.37
N PHE A 164 9.86 10.28 3.26
CA PHE A 164 10.35 9.29 4.21
C PHE A 164 11.20 8.25 3.50
N LEU A 165 12.31 7.84 4.13
CA LEU A 165 13.17 6.77 3.61
C LEU A 165 12.49 5.42 3.80
N ASN A 166 12.57 4.55 2.79
CA ASN A 166 11.91 3.24 2.81
C ASN A 166 12.23 2.41 4.06
N THR A 167 13.50 2.38 4.50
CA THR A 167 13.93 1.64 5.69
C THR A 167 13.29 2.17 6.96
N ASP A 168 13.15 3.49 7.08
CA ASP A 168 12.53 4.12 8.24
C ASP A 168 11.03 3.82 8.27
N VAL A 169 10.35 3.90 7.12
CA VAL A 169 8.92 3.56 7.01
C VAL A 169 8.67 2.10 7.36
N VAL A 170 9.45 1.17 6.79
CA VAL A 170 9.33 -0.26 7.09
C VAL A 170 9.56 -0.50 8.58
N GLU A 171 10.54 0.16 9.18
CA GLU A 171 10.82 0.01 10.60
C GLU A 171 9.64 0.48 11.46
N VAL A 172 9.22 1.74 11.28
CA VAL A 172 8.11 2.34 12.02
C VAL A 172 6.85 1.48 11.93
N LEU A 173 6.47 1.04 10.73
CA LEU A 173 5.29 0.20 10.56
C LEU A 173 5.45 -1.17 11.21
N SER A 174 6.62 -1.80 11.11
CA SER A 174 6.82 -3.15 11.66
C SER A 174 6.92 -3.20 13.19
N VAL A 175 7.40 -2.13 13.81
CA VAL A 175 7.55 -2.03 15.27
C VAL A 175 6.23 -1.65 15.94
N ASN A 176 5.46 -0.76 15.32
CA ASN A 176 4.30 -0.14 15.96
C ASN A 176 2.98 -0.83 15.62
N LEU A 177 2.90 -1.64 14.56
CA LEU A 177 1.64 -2.25 14.16
C LEU A 177 1.38 -3.59 14.84
N GLU A 178 0.22 -3.70 15.46
CA GLU A 178 -0.37 -4.97 15.88
C GLU A 178 -1.01 -5.67 14.67
N VAL A 179 -0.79 -6.98 14.54
CA VAL A 179 -1.39 -7.79 13.47
C VAL A 179 -2.45 -8.72 14.04
N THR A 180 -3.68 -8.58 13.54
CA THR A 180 -4.86 -9.33 13.99
C THR A 180 -5.72 -9.78 12.80
N ASN A 181 -6.65 -10.71 13.02
CA ASN A 181 -7.71 -10.97 12.04
C ASN A 181 -8.95 -10.12 12.27
N SER A 182 -9.73 -9.88 11.21
CA SER A 182 -11.05 -9.25 11.31
C SER A 182 -12.02 -10.09 12.14
N ARG A 183 -12.88 -9.44 12.94
CA ARG A 183 -13.98 -10.09 13.69
C ARG A 183 -15.31 -9.94 12.94
N ALA A 184 -16.23 -10.90 13.11
CA ALA A 184 -17.62 -10.72 12.72
C ALA A 184 -18.32 -9.89 13.80
N ILE A 185 -18.84 -8.72 13.44
CA ILE A 185 -19.48 -7.79 14.39
C ILE A 185 -20.99 -7.69 14.21
N SER A 186 -21.54 -8.29 13.16
CA SER A 186 -22.98 -8.32 12.91
C SER A 186 -23.39 -9.67 12.31
N THR A 187 -24.67 -9.99 12.43
CA THR A 187 -25.27 -11.18 11.82
C THR A 187 -24.96 -11.25 10.32
N GLY A 188 -24.60 -12.43 9.84
CA GLY A 188 -24.24 -12.69 8.43
C GLY A 188 -22.81 -12.30 8.03
N GLN A 189 -22.00 -11.73 8.95
CA GLN A 189 -20.57 -11.54 8.72
C GLN A 189 -19.77 -12.80 9.07
N PHE A 190 -18.61 -12.93 8.43
CA PHE A 190 -17.65 -14.00 8.71
C PHE A 190 -16.41 -13.39 9.36
N ALA A 191 -15.94 -14.00 10.44
CA ALA A 191 -14.65 -13.65 11.03
C ALA A 191 -13.50 -14.10 10.12
N GLU A 192 -12.31 -13.57 10.38
CA GLU A 192 -11.04 -13.92 9.73
C GLU A 192 -11.09 -13.91 8.20
N GLN A 193 -11.77 -12.91 7.64
CA GLN A 193 -11.76 -12.67 6.18
C GLN A 193 -10.67 -11.70 5.76
N LYS A 194 -10.02 -11.04 6.74
CA LYS A 194 -8.93 -10.10 6.54
C LYS A 194 -7.85 -10.29 7.59
N VAL A 195 -6.62 -9.97 7.22
CA VAL A 195 -5.56 -9.59 8.15
C VAL A 195 -5.60 -8.06 8.30
N ILE A 196 -5.59 -7.59 9.54
CA ILE A 196 -5.73 -6.19 9.93
C ILE A 196 -4.45 -5.76 10.63
N PHE A 197 -3.91 -4.63 10.20
CA PHE A 197 -2.78 -3.96 10.85
C PHE A 197 -3.33 -2.79 11.66
N LYS A 198 -3.07 -2.76 12.97
CA LYS A 198 -3.61 -1.75 13.89
C LYS A 198 -2.52 -0.96 14.58
N TYR A 199 -2.83 0.29 14.89
CA TYR A 199 -2.06 1.13 15.79
C TYR A 199 -3.03 1.80 16.74
N ASP A 200 -2.75 1.73 18.05
CA ASP A 200 -3.56 2.35 19.08
C ASP A 200 -5.07 2.01 18.97
N GLY A 201 -5.38 0.72 18.81
CA GLY A 201 -6.75 0.22 18.65
C GLY A 201 -7.40 0.52 17.28
N PHE A 202 -6.79 1.35 16.44
CA PHE A 202 -7.34 1.74 15.14
C PHE A 202 -6.78 0.90 13.99
N ASN A 203 -7.64 0.52 13.03
CA ASN A 203 -7.20 -0.13 11.79
C ASN A 203 -6.46 0.86 10.88
N LEU A 204 -5.21 0.55 10.54
CA LEU A 204 -4.36 1.29 9.60
C LEU A 204 -4.22 0.56 8.26
N GLY A 205 -4.26 -0.77 8.26
CA GLY A 205 -4.13 -1.57 7.05
C GLY A 205 -5.06 -2.77 7.02
N GLU A 206 -5.45 -3.18 5.82
CA GLU A 206 -6.31 -4.35 5.59
C GLU A 206 -5.79 -5.15 4.39
N LEU A 207 -5.47 -6.42 4.62
CA LEU A 207 -5.14 -7.41 3.61
C LEU A 207 -6.31 -8.38 3.49
N GLU A 208 -6.96 -8.43 2.33
CA GLU A 208 -8.22 -9.15 2.14
C GLU A 208 -8.36 -9.73 0.73
N MET A 209 -9.22 -10.75 0.60
CA MET A 209 -9.66 -11.25 -0.70
C MET A 209 -10.76 -10.35 -1.29
N ARG A 210 -10.60 -9.99 -2.57
CA ARG A 210 -11.63 -9.36 -3.40
C ARG A 210 -12.49 -10.44 -4.05
N ASN A 211 -13.78 -10.33 -3.78
CA ASN A 211 -14.80 -11.28 -4.23
C ASN A 211 -16.16 -10.59 -4.45
N ASP A 212 -16.16 -9.28 -4.65
CA ASP A 212 -17.37 -8.46 -4.74
C ASP A 212 -17.84 -8.18 -6.17
N SER A 213 -17.04 -8.56 -7.18
CA SER A 213 -17.40 -8.37 -8.59
C SER A 213 -16.73 -9.42 -9.48
N ARG A 214 -17.28 -9.64 -10.68
CA ARG A 214 -16.68 -10.50 -11.70
C ARG A 214 -15.31 -9.98 -12.19
N ILE A 215 -15.13 -8.66 -12.22
CA ILE A 215 -13.90 -8.02 -12.69
C ILE A 215 -12.77 -8.21 -11.67
N HIS A 216 -13.08 -8.02 -10.39
CA HIS A 216 -12.13 -8.15 -9.28
C HIS A 216 -12.48 -9.35 -8.42
N TYR A 217 -12.40 -10.53 -9.03
CA TYR A 217 -12.63 -11.81 -8.38
C TYR A 217 -11.31 -12.56 -8.22
N ARG A 218 -11.10 -13.18 -7.05
CA ARG A 218 -9.89 -13.97 -6.74
C ARG A 218 -8.59 -13.14 -6.75
N GLU A 219 -8.68 -11.90 -6.30
CA GLU A 219 -7.52 -11.02 -6.13
C GLU A 219 -7.33 -10.68 -4.65
N ILE A 220 -6.08 -10.56 -4.21
CA ILE A 220 -5.75 -10.06 -2.88
C ILE A 220 -5.52 -8.57 -2.97
N ARG A 221 -6.24 -7.83 -2.13
CA ARG A 221 -6.08 -6.39 -1.97
C ARG A 221 -5.39 -6.09 -0.66
N PHE A 222 -4.35 -5.26 -0.72
CA PHE A 222 -3.78 -4.63 0.46
C PHE A 222 -4.04 -3.12 0.41
N ASN A 223 -4.80 -2.63 1.38
CA ASN A 223 -5.08 -1.21 1.54
C ASN A 223 -4.52 -0.67 2.84
N MET A 224 -4.20 0.61 2.85
CA MET A 224 -3.86 1.38 4.03
C MET A 224 -4.75 2.62 4.17
N VAL A 225 -5.09 3.01 5.39
CA VAL A 225 -5.93 4.18 5.71
C VAL A 225 -5.03 5.42 5.76
N LYS A 226 -5.08 6.23 4.70
CA LYS A 226 -4.12 7.33 4.47
C LYS A 226 -3.95 8.24 5.69
N PRO A 227 -5.02 8.86 6.25
CA PRO A 227 -4.84 9.79 7.37
C PRO A 227 -4.16 9.14 8.59
N LYS A 228 -4.49 7.88 8.89
CA LYS A 228 -3.96 7.19 10.08
C LYS A 228 -2.52 6.75 9.90
N VAL A 229 -2.16 6.28 8.71
CA VAL A 229 -0.77 5.95 8.41
C VAL A 229 0.07 7.21 8.36
N THR A 230 -0.40 8.28 7.71
CA THR A 230 0.29 9.58 7.73
C THR A 230 0.50 10.08 9.15
N ALA A 231 -0.53 10.05 10.00
CA ALA A 231 -0.41 10.46 11.40
C ALA A 231 0.66 9.65 12.15
N LEU A 232 0.68 8.32 12.01
CA LEU A 232 1.72 7.46 12.60
C LEU A 232 3.13 7.83 12.10
N LEU A 233 3.29 8.04 10.79
CA LEU A 233 4.59 8.37 10.22
C LEU A 233 5.08 9.75 10.69
N LEU A 234 4.20 10.75 10.77
CA LEU A 234 4.54 12.10 11.25
C LEU A 234 4.84 12.11 12.75
N ASP A 235 4.11 11.31 13.55
CA ASP A 235 4.36 11.15 14.98
C ASP A 235 5.72 10.50 15.26
N LYS A 236 6.06 9.44 14.52
CA LYS A 236 7.29 8.65 14.77
C LYS A 236 8.52 9.16 14.03
N MET A 237 8.38 10.01 13.02
CA MET A 237 9.51 10.52 12.23
C MET A 237 9.46 12.05 12.14
N PRO A 238 10.28 12.75 12.94
CA PRO A 238 10.29 14.21 12.92
C PRO A 238 10.80 14.74 11.57
N VAL A 239 10.41 15.97 11.26
CA VAL A 239 11.02 16.74 10.17
C VAL A 239 12.49 16.96 10.53
N THR A 240 13.39 16.59 9.61
CA THR A 240 14.84 16.75 9.79
C THR A 240 15.45 17.72 8.78
N ALA A 241 14.74 18.02 7.69
CA ALA A 241 15.11 19.08 6.76
C ALA A 241 13.88 19.64 6.04
N MET A 242 13.97 20.91 5.66
CA MET A 242 13.07 21.56 4.70
C MET A 242 13.80 21.65 3.37
N PHE A 243 13.30 21.01 2.32
CA PHE A 243 13.92 21.11 1.00
C PHE A 243 13.50 22.41 0.29
N ASN A 244 12.21 22.75 0.38
CA ASN A 244 11.64 24.04 -0.01
C ASN A 244 10.26 24.21 0.67
N GLY A 245 9.55 25.32 0.40
CA GLY A 245 8.24 25.61 1.00
C GLY A 245 7.11 24.60 0.69
N LYS A 246 7.34 23.60 -0.17
CA LYS A 246 6.38 22.54 -0.49
C LYS A 246 6.86 21.12 -0.12
N VAL A 247 8.11 20.96 0.29
CA VAL A 247 8.74 19.63 0.48
C VAL A 247 9.47 19.57 1.81
N MET A 248 8.95 18.74 2.71
CA MET A 248 9.55 18.41 4.01
C MET A 248 10.17 17.02 3.98
N VAL A 249 11.31 16.86 4.64
CA VAL A 249 12.08 15.62 4.67
C VAL A 249 12.18 15.12 6.11
N HIS A 250 11.87 13.85 6.32
CA HIS A 250 11.75 13.24 7.64
C HIS A 250 12.80 12.17 7.89
N GLY A 251 13.18 12.00 9.16
CA GLY A 251 14.07 10.92 9.60
C GLY A 251 15.40 10.87 8.84
N ASN A 252 15.84 9.66 8.47
CA ASN A 252 17.10 9.46 7.76
C ASN A 252 17.05 9.86 6.28
N ALA A 253 15.89 10.22 5.73
CA ALA A 253 15.79 10.66 4.34
C ALA A 253 16.64 11.92 4.07
N SER A 254 16.76 12.82 5.05
CA SER A 254 17.57 14.05 4.95
C SER A 254 19.06 13.77 4.71
N LYS A 255 19.54 12.58 5.08
CA LYS A 255 20.91 12.18 4.80
C LYS A 255 21.15 11.99 3.31
N LYS A 256 20.15 11.58 2.52
CA LYS A 256 20.29 11.17 1.10
C LYS A 256 19.58 12.11 0.12
N PHE A 257 18.35 12.48 0.42
CA PHE A 257 17.51 13.29 -0.45
C PHE A 257 18.09 14.70 -0.64
N GLY A 258 17.99 15.23 -1.86
CA GLY A 258 18.42 16.60 -2.21
C GLY A 258 19.93 16.79 -2.41
N ARG A 259 20.76 15.74 -2.31
CA ARG A 259 22.23 15.83 -2.47
C ARG A 259 22.67 16.41 -3.83
N TRP A 260 21.84 16.30 -4.87
CA TRP A 260 22.12 16.87 -6.19
C TRP A 260 22.17 18.41 -6.20
N VAL A 261 21.48 19.08 -5.27
CA VAL A 261 21.49 20.55 -5.19
C VAL A 261 22.84 21.06 -4.72
N LYS A 262 23.44 20.41 -3.71
CA LYS A 262 24.76 20.78 -3.16
C LYS A 262 25.90 20.66 -4.19
N ARG A 263 25.75 19.80 -5.20
CA ARG A 263 26.75 19.59 -6.26
C ARG A 263 26.70 20.63 -7.38
N ARG A 264 25.65 21.46 -7.45
CA ARG A 264 25.47 22.47 -8.52
C ARG A 264 25.97 23.86 -8.18
N MET A 265 26.44 24.10 -6.95
CA MET A 265 27.13 25.36 -6.64
C MET A 265 28.62 25.19 -6.98
N PRO A 266 29.16 25.88 -7.98
CA PRO A 266 30.61 25.96 -8.12
C PRO A 266 31.18 26.52 -6.82
N VAL A 267 32.20 25.86 -6.29
CA VAL A 267 32.99 26.42 -5.18
C VAL A 267 33.60 27.71 -5.72
N VAL A 268 33.08 28.86 -5.29
CA VAL A 268 33.79 30.12 -5.45
C VAL A 268 35.01 30.00 -4.56
N LYS A 269 36.16 29.64 -5.15
CA LYS A 269 37.45 29.79 -4.48
C LYS A 269 37.68 31.29 -4.36
N GLY A 270 37.56 31.80 -3.13
CA GLY A 270 38.15 33.09 -2.76
C GLY A 270 39.67 33.00 -2.72
#